data_AF-A0A4R7US63-F1
#
_entry.id   AF-A0A4R7US63-F1
#
_cell.length_a   1.000
_cell.length_b   1.000
_cell.length_c   1.000
_cell.angle_alpha   90.00
_cell.angle_beta   90.00
_cell.angle_gamma   90.00
#
_symmetry.space_group_name_H-M   'P 1'
#
loop_
_entity.id
_entity.type
_entity.pdbx_description
1 polymer ?
#
loop_
_entity_poly.entity_id
_entity_poly.type
_entity_poly.pdbx_seq_one_letter_code
_entity_poly.pdbx_strand_id
1 'polypeptide(L)'
;MFNELVFTRESPTKADAYVGGEAYLPRNVVWPRSADGQPLTHLISFPGTWFSDALVDEDFWLSIFIPYLQGEVGHYRKLRALNGVSEAVVVGYSRSSEERNEAPNKIIDCRRVQLSLSPDSDDDENLASKLDGIDAWLQAPISSSGGRRRVSIYGGDLDASLPNNKGILSDGMGYLFLDDDFLAKKGTGCGSFFLQLG
;
A
#
# COMPACT_ATOMS: atom_id res chain seq x y z
N MET A 1 12.31 18.65 4.06
CA MET A 1 12.54 17.36 4.74
C MET A 1 11.23 16.62 4.80
N PHE A 2 11.23 15.32 4.56
CA PHE A 2 10.05 14.46 4.68
C PHE A 2 10.44 13.03 5.06
N ASN A 3 9.46 12.24 5.50
CA ASN A 3 9.65 10.82 5.80
C ASN A 3 9.53 10.02 4.50
N GLU A 4 10.65 9.62 3.94
CA GLU A 4 10.75 8.81 2.73
C GLU A 4 10.55 7.32 3.05
N LEU A 5 9.81 6.62 2.19
CA LEU A 5 9.74 5.16 2.20
C LEU A 5 10.90 4.62 1.35
N VAL A 6 11.87 3.99 2.01
CA VAL A 6 13.00 3.35 1.35
C VAL A 6 12.70 1.86 1.17
N PHE A 7 12.56 1.44 -0.08
CA PHE A 7 12.35 0.05 -0.46
C PHE A 7 13.70 -0.66 -0.62
N THR A 8 13.97 -1.62 0.27
CA THR A 8 15.27 -2.33 0.29
C THR A 8 15.17 -3.70 -0.38
N ARG A 9 16.30 -4.38 -0.55
CA ARG A 9 16.34 -5.80 -0.95
C ARG A 9 16.42 -6.76 0.24
N GLU A 10 16.39 -6.23 1.45
CA GLU A 10 16.50 -7.02 2.68
C GLU A 10 15.19 -7.76 2.98
N SER A 11 15.30 -8.90 3.65
CA SER A 11 14.14 -9.57 4.22
C SER A 11 13.61 -8.77 5.41
N PRO A 12 12.29 -8.55 5.51
CA PRO A 12 11.72 -7.83 6.65
C PRO A 12 11.81 -8.66 7.93
N THR A 13 11.97 -7.99 9.06
CA THR A 13 11.68 -8.55 10.38
C THR A 13 10.17 -8.47 10.65
N LYS A 14 9.72 -9.04 11.78
CA LYS A 14 8.29 -9.01 12.16
C LYS A 14 7.74 -7.60 12.38
N ALA A 15 8.59 -6.65 12.74
CA ALA A 15 8.20 -5.27 13.03
C ALA A 15 8.29 -4.34 11.82
N ASP A 16 8.91 -4.79 10.72
CA ASP A 16 9.12 -3.95 9.55
C ASP A 16 7.88 -3.90 8.65
N ALA A 17 7.62 -2.73 8.08
CA ALA A 17 6.78 -2.65 6.89
C ALA A 17 7.42 -3.47 5.77
N TYR A 18 6.58 -4.05 4.91
CA TYR A 18 7.07 -4.93 3.86
C TYR A 18 6.18 -4.93 2.63
N VAL A 19 6.82 -5.05 1.47
CA VAL A 19 6.18 -5.16 0.17
C VAL A 19 6.32 -6.59 -0.37
N GLY A 20 5.27 -7.06 -1.03
CA GLY A 20 5.17 -8.40 -1.59
C GLY A 20 4.97 -9.47 -0.52
N GLY A 21 5.24 -10.72 -0.88
CA GLY A 21 5.03 -11.86 0.00
C GLY A 21 3.56 -12.08 0.38
N GLU A 22 3.38 -12.79 1.50
CA GLU A 22 2.06 -13.11 2.04
C GLU A 22 1.63 -12.09 3.11
N ALA A 23 0.33 -12.04 3.40
CA ALA A 23 -0.19 -11.17 4.44
C ALA A 23 -0.28 -11.94 5.75
N TYR A 24 0.11 -11.34 6.87
CA TYR A 24 -0.13 -11.88 8.21
C TYR A 24 -1.57 -11.59 8.67
N LEU A 25 -2.54 -11.82 7.78
CA LEU A 25 -3.94 -11.47 7.97
C LEU A 25 -4.66 -12.58 8.76
N PRO A 26 -5.23 -12.31 9.95
CA PRO A 26 -5.92 -13.30 10.78
C PRO A 26 -7.07 -14.02 10.06
N ARG A 27 -7.32 -15.29 10.43
CA ARG A 27 -8.37 -16.11 9.81
C ARG A 27 -9.78 -15.56 9.99
N ASN A 28 -10.04 -14.76 11.02
CA ASN A 28 -11.32 -14.09 11.24
C ASN A 28 -11.50 -12.83 10.39
N VAL A 29 -10.46 -12.37 9.69
CA VAL A 29 -10.57 -11.29 8.70
C VAL A 29 -10.67 -11.92 7.31
N VAL A 30 -11.73 -11.58 6.59
CA VAL A 30 -11.99 -12.09 5.24
C VAL A 30 -10.92 -11.57 4.28
N TRP A 31 -10.38 -12.47 3.44
CA TRP A 31 -9.43 -12.07 2.40
C TRP A 31 -10.11 -11.19 1.35
N PRO A 32 -9.56 -10.02 0.99
CA PRO A 32 -10.16 -9.12 0.01
C PRO A 32 -10.36 -9.75 -1.37
N ARG A 33 -11.49 -9.46 -2.01
CA ARG A 33 -11.85 -9.97 -3.33
C ARG A 33 -12.24 -8.82 -4.25
N SER A 34 -11.98 -8.98 -5.54
CA SER A 34 -12.49 -8.08 -6.59
C SER A 34 -14.02 -8.15 -6.69
N ALA A 35 -14.61 -7.24 -7.47
CA ALA A 35 -16.04 -7.28 -7.79
C ALA A 35 -16.48 -8.61 -8.43
N ASP A 36 -15.57 -9.27 -9.17
CA ASP A 36 -15.78 -10.57 -9.80
C ASP A 36 -15.52 -11.76 -8.85
N GLY A 37 -15.28 -11.49 -7.56
CA GLY A 37 -15.05 -12.50 -6.52
C GLY A 37 -13.64 -13.11 -6.50
N GLN A 38 -12.71 -12.61 -7.32
CA GLN A 38 -11.33 -13.11 -7.37
C GLN A 38 -10.53 -12.58 -6.17
N PRO A 39 -9.79 -13.43 -5.44
CA PRO A 39 -8.94 -12.97 -4.33
C PRO A 39 -7.87 -12.00 -4.82
N LEU A 40 -7.72 -10.87 -4.12
CA LEU A 40 -6.76 -9.82 -4.47
C LEU A 40 -5.36 -10.16 -3.94
N THR A 41 -4.32 -9.73 -4.66
CA THR A 41 -2.93 -9.93 -4.31
C THR A 41 -2.49 -8.95 -3.22
N HIS A 42 -1.81 -9.44 -2.19
CA HIS A 42 -1.16 -8.59 -1.19
C HIS A 42 -0.03 -7.78 -1.84
N LEU A 43 -0.12 -6.44 -1.76
CA LEU A 43 0.91 -5.53 -2.27
C LEU A 43 1.92 -5.15 -1.19
N ILE A 44 1.45 -4.56 -0.11
CA ILE A 44 2.29 -3.95 0.92
C ILE A 44 1.56 -3.89 2.25
N SER A 45 2.32 -4.01 3.33
CA SER A 45 1.86 -3.91 4.71
C SER A 45 2.67 -2.90 5.50
N PHE A 46 1.98 -2.13 6.34
CA PHE A 46 2.56 -1.10 7.20
C PHE A 46 2.13 -1.34 8.66
N PRO A 47 3.04 -1.14 9.63
CA PRO A 47 2.63 -1.11 11.03
C PRO A 47 1.79 0.15 11.30
N GLY A 48 0.77 0.01 12.12
CA GLY A 48 -0.17 1.08 12.47
C GLY A 48 0.50 2.29 13.12
N THR A 49 1.62 2.05 13.81
CA THR A 49 2.47 3.08 14.44
C THR A 49 3.03 4.09 13.44
N TRP A 50 3.10 3.78 12.14
CA TRP A 50 3.43 4.78 11.13
C TRP A 50 2.37 5.87 11.00
N PHE A 51 1.13 5.59 11.38
CA PHE A 51 -0.01 6.46 11.14
C PHE A 51 -0.57 7.12 12.40
N SER A 52 -0.32 6.53 13.57
CA SER A 52 -0.75 7.05 14.86
C SER A 52 0.05 6.42 16.02
N ASP A 53 0.56 7.27 16.91
CA ASP A 53 1.24 6.84 18.14
C ASP A 53 0.31 6.08 19.10
N ALA A 54 -1.00 6.26 18.98
CA ALA A 54 -2.00 5.55 19.79
C ALA A 54 -1.97 4.03 19.57
N LEU A 55 -1.33 3.55 18.50
CA LEU A 55 -1.21 2.14 18.15
C LEU A 55 0.11 1.50 18.60
N VAL A 56 0.95 2.18 19.39
CA VAL A 56 2.27 1.64 19.79
C VAL A 56 2.19 0.32 20.54
N ASP A 57 1.15 0.13 21.34
CA ASP A 57 0.91 -1.10 22.10
C ASP A 57 -0.02 -2.07 21.36
N GLU A 58 -0.48 -1.69 20.16
CA GLU A 58 -1.31 -2.54 19.32
C GLU A 58 -0.46 -3.16 18.21
N ASP A 59 -0.55 -4.48 18.04
CA ASP A 59 -0.02 -5.16 16.86
C ASP A 59 -0.94 -4.89 15.65
N PHE A 60 -1.32 -3.63 15.42
CA PHE A 60 -2.22 -3.20 14.35
C PHE A 60 -1.44 -2.94 13.07
N TRP A 61 -1.97 -3.43 11.95
CA TRP A 61 -1.36 -3.34 10.64
C TRP A 61 -2.38 -2.93 9.61
N LEU A 62 -1.89 -2.23 8.58
CA LEU A 62 -2.64 -1.89 7.38
C LEU A 62 -2.00 -2.58 6.19
N SER A 63 -2.80 -3.31 5.42
CA SER A 63 -2.35 -3.93 4.18
C SER A 63 -3.16 -3.43 3.00
N ILE A 64 -2.47 -3.26 1.88
CA ILE A 64 -3.07 -2.93 0.58
C ILE A 64 -3.13 -4.20 -0.25
N PHE A 65 -4.31 -4.50 -0.79
CA PHE A 65 -4.53 -5.60 -1.72
C PHE A 65 -4.99 -5.05 -3.06
N ILE A 66 -4.42 -5.56 -4.14
CA ILE A 66 -4.67 -5.07 -5.50
C ILE A 66 -5.10 -6.20 -6.44
N PRO A 67 -5.89 -5.92 -7.48
CA PRO A 67 -5.95 -6.81 -8.62
C PRO A 67 -4.55 -6.86 -9.23
N TYR A 68 -3.97 -8.04 -9.38
CA TYR A 68 -2.66 -8.19 -10.01
C TYR A 68 -2.55 -9.53 -10.72
N LEU A 69 -1.99 -9.48 -11.92
CA LEU A 69 -1.65 -10.64 -12.71
C LEU A 69 -0.32 -10.33 -13.40
N GLN A 70 0.68 -11.15 -13.11
CA GLN A 70 2.04 -10.93 -13.56
C GLN A 70 2.10 -10.96 -15.10
N GLY A 71 2.79 -9.98 -15.68
CA GLY A 71 2.91 -9.85 -17.14
C GLY A 71 1.70 -9.21 -17.82
N GLU A 72 0.63 -8.90 -17.09
CA GLU A 72 -0.54 -8.19 -17.61
C GLU A 72 -0.63 -6.75 -17.10
N VAL A 73 -1.22 -5.87 -17.90
CA VAL A 73 -1.39 -4.44 -17.60
C VAL A 73 -2.81 -4.07 -17.19
N GLY A 74 -3.74 -5.05 -17.14
CA GLY A 74 -5.16 -4.81 -16.88
C GLY A 74 -5.42 -4.17 -15.51
N HIS A 75 -4.59 -4.48 -14.53
CA HIS A 75 -4.70 -3.96 -13.18
C HIS A 75 -4.53 -2.43 -13.10
N TYR A 76 -3.76 -1.82 -13.99
CA TYR A 76 -3.60 -0.36 -13.98
C TYR A 76 -4.93 0.37 -14.11
N ARG A 77 -5.82 -0.10 -14.99
CA ARG A 77 -7.14 0.51 -15.19
C ARG A 77 -8.02 0.35 -13.95
N LYS A 78 -7.89 -0.77 -13.24
CA LYS A 78 -8.65 -1.10 -12.04
C LYS A 78 -8.19 -0.30 -10.81
N LEU A 79 -6.94 0.14 -10.81
CA LEU A 79 -6.34 0.94 -9.73
C LEU A 79 -6.53 2.46 -9.92
N ARG A 80 -6.86 2.93 -11.13
CA ARG A 80 -7.11 4.36 -11.38
C ARG A 80 -8.33 4.84 -10.61
N ALA A 81 -8.25 6.07 -10.12
CA ALA A 81 -9.41 6.74 -9.53
C ALA A 81 -10.47 7.02 -10.60
N LEU A 82 -11.57 6.27 -10.56
CA LEU A 82 -12.76 6.52 -11.39
C LEU A 82 -13.91 6.90 -10.45
N ASN A 83 -14.33 8.17 -10.50
CA ASN A 83 -15.35 8.72 -9.59
C ASN A 83 -15.03 8.48 -8.10
N GLY A 84 -13.75 8.58 -7.72
CA GLY A 84 -13.27 8.38 -6.34
C GLY A 84 -13.18 6.92 -5.90
N VAL A 85 -13.32 5.95 -6.81
CA VAL A 85 -13.27 4.50 -6.51
C VAL A 85 -12.13 3.82 -7.28
N SER A 86 -11.57 2.78 -6.66
CA SER A 86 -10.54 1.88 -7.20
C SER A 86 -10.88 0.45 -6.73
N GLU A 87 -10.45 -0.58 -7.46
CA GLU A 87 -10.59 -1.98 -7.04
C GLU A 87 -9.55 -2.43 -6.00
N ALA A 88 -8.63 -1.55 -5.59
CA ALA A 88 -7.76 -1.84 -4.45
C ALA A 88 -8.56 -1.85 -3.15
N VAL A 89 -8.16 -2.72 -2.22
CA VAL A 89 -8.77 -2.83 -0.90
C VAL A 89 -7.72 -2.63 0.17
N VAL A 90 -8.00 -1.70 1.09
CA VAL A 90 -7.19 -1.45 2.28
C VAL A 90 -7.84 -2.14 3.47
N VAL A 91 -7.05 -2.93 4.20
CA VAL A 91 -7.51 -3.72 5.35
C VAL A 91 -6.69 -3.36 6.58
N GLY A 92 -7.38 -2.96 7.66
CA GLY A 92 -6.79 -2.78 8.99
C GLY A 92 -7.04 -4.00 9.87
N TYR A 93 -6.03 -4.49 10.60
CA TYR A 93 -6.17 -5.70 11.42
C TYR A 93 -5.11 -5.80 12.50
N SER A 94 -5.38 -6.60 13.53
CA SER A 94 -4.35 -7.04 14.47
C SER A 94 -3.58 -8.20 13.85
N ARG A 95 -2.24 -8.15 13.77
CA ARG A 95 -1.42 -9.11 13.03
C ARG A 95 -1.59 -10.55 13.53
N SER A 96 -1.55 -11.50 12.61
CA SER A 96 -1.44 -12.93 12.89
C SER A 96 0.02 -13.35 13.06
N SER A 97 0.26 -14.50 13.71
CA SER A 97 1.57 -15.15 13.70
C SER A 97 1.87 -15.93 12.42
N GLU A 98 0.83 -16.28 11.66
CA GLU A 98 0.92 -17.07 10.41
C GLU A 98 0.69 -16.19 9.18
N GLU A 99 1.51 -16.42 8.16
CA GLU A 99 1.30 -15.91 6.81
C GLU A 99 0.11 -16.61 6.13
N ARG A 100 -0.62 -15.85 5.32
CA ARG A 100 -1.69 -16.35 4.48
C ARG A 100 -1.62 -15.69 3.11
N ASN A 101 -1.90 -16.49 2.08
CA ASN A 101 -2.19 -16.02 0.74
C ASN A 101 -3.36 -16.81 0.14
N GLU A 102 -4.41 -16.10 -0.28
CA GLU A 102 -5.53 -16.69 -1.03
C GLU A 102 -5.53 -16.26 -2.51
N ALA A 103 -4.61 -15.37 -2.92
CA ALA A 103 -4.49 -14.90 -4.30
C ALA A 103 -3.79 -15.92 -5.19
N PRO A 104 -4.26 -16.12 -6.44
CA PRO A 104 -3.58 -17.00 -7.40
C PRO A 104 -2.21 -16.43 -7.82
N ASN A 105 -2.09 -15.11 -7.90
CA ASN A 105 -0.88 -14.42 -8.34
C ASN A 105 -0.17 -13.77 -7.17
N LYS A 106 0.77 -14.49 -6.57
CA LYS A 106 1.59 -14.00 -5.45
C LYS A 106 2.78 -13.19 -5.97
N ILE A 107 3.09 -12.07 -5.31
CA ILE A 107 4.40 -11.42 -5.42
C ILE A 107 5.37 -12.27 -4.59
N ILE A 108 6.26 -13.00 -5.26
CA ILE A 108 7.07 -14.06 -4.61
C ILE A 108 8.08 -13.44 -3.65
N ASP A 109 8.68 -12.32 -4.06
CA ASP A 109 9.62 -11.58 -3.23
C ASP A 109 8.89 -10.88 -2.09
N CYS A 110 9.51 -10.90 -0.91
CA CYS A 110 9.08 -10.14 0.27
C CYS A 110 10.25 -9.27 0.71
N ARG A 111 10.04 -7.95 0.77
CA ARG A 111 11.09 -6.97 0.95
C ARG A 111 10.75 -5.93 1.98
N ARG A 112 11.75 -5.55 2.76
CA ARG A 112 11.64 -4.55 3.83
C ARG A 112 11.46 -3.15 3.25
N VAL A 113 10.51 -2.44 3.82
CA VAL A 113 10.29 -1.00 3.62
C VAL A 113 10.58 -0.30 4.95
N GLN A 114 11.42 0.72 4.93
CA GLN A 114 11.77 1.48 6.12
C GLN A 114 11.55 2.97 5.90
N LEU A 115 11.31 3.70 6.99
CA LEU A 115 11.28 5.16 6.93
C LEU A 115 12.69 5.71 7.06
N SER A 116 13.02 6.69 6.24
CA SER A 116 14.22 7.49 6.34
C SER A 116 13.86 8.97 6.26
N LEU A 117 14.58 9.82 6.99
CA LEU A 117 14.41 11.26 6.86
C LEU A 117 15.18 11.72 5.61
N SER A 118 14.45 12.17 4.58
CA SER A 118 15.07 12.81 3.42
C SER A 118 15.37 14.29 3.73
N PRO A 119 16.58 14.78 3.39
CA PRO A 119 16.94 16.19 3.54
C PRO A 119 16.29 17.09 2.47
N ASP A 120 15.74 16.49 1.40
CA ASP A 120 15.21 17.22 0.25
C ASP A 120 13.96 18.04 0.63
N SER A 121 13.62 19.01 -0.24
CA SER A 121 12.41 19.82 -0.10
C SER A 121 11.18 18.92 -0.16
N ASP A 122 10.22 19.18 0.73
CA ASP A 122 8.90 18.57 0.63
C ASP A 122 7.98 19.63 0.02
N ASP A 123 7.66 19.47 -1.26
CA ASP A 123 6.81 20.35 -2.05
C ASP A 123 5.89 19.50 -2.96
N ASP A 124 5.03 20.18 -3.71
CA ASP A 124 4.01 19.57 -4.58
C ASP A 124 4.56 19.05 -5.92
N GLU A 125 5.85 19.29 -6.21
CA GLU A 125 6.57 18.73 -7.35
C GLU A 125 7.34 17.45 -6.98
N ASN A 126 7.54 17.19 -5.68
CA ASN A 126 8.31 16.05 -5.19
C ASN A 126 7.51 14.73 -5.22
N LEU A 127 7.55 14.04 -6.37
CA LEU A 127 6.99 12.71 -6.61
C LEU A 127 7.84 11.57 -5.99
N ALA A 128 8.03 11.62 -4.67
CA ALA A 128 8.73 10.58 -3.93
C ALA A 128 7.77 9.55 -3.29
N SER A 129 8.31 8.37 -2.98
CA SER A 129 7.68 7.45 -2.04
C SER A 129 7.77 8.05 -0.62
N LYS A 130 6.66 8.52 -0.03
CA LYS A 130 6.70 9.21 1.27
C LYS A 130 5.48 8.98 2.14
N LEU A 131 5.71 9.02 3.46
CA LEU A 131 4.71 8.96 4.51
C LEU A 131 4.36 10.38 4.95
N ASP A 132 3.06 10.70 4.91
CA ASP A 132 2.56 12.05 5.21
C ASP A 132 3.34 13.12 4.39
N GLY A 133 3.44 14.37 4.86
CA GLY A 133 4.07 15.46 4.09
C GLY A 133 3.14 16.13 3.07
N ILE A 134 3.74 16.94 2.18
CA ILE A 134 3.02 17.69 1.14
C ILE A 134 2.61 16.75 0.01
N ASP A 135 1.35 16.85 -0.44
CA ASP A 135 0.87 16.02 -1.52
C ASP A 135 1.46 16.48 -2.86
N ALA A 136 2.18 15.58 -3.53
CA ALA A 136 2.61 15.75 -4.92
C ALA A 136 1.83 14.78 -5.81
N TRP A 137 1.17 15.30 -6.84
CA TRP A 137 0.29 14.52 -7.71
C TRP A 137 0.90 14.39 -9.11
N LEU A 138 1.05 13.15 -9.59
CA LEU A 138 1.49 12.87 -10.95
C LEU A 138 0.50 13.40 -12.01
N GLN A 139 -0.78 13.48 -11.66
CA GLN A 139 -1.84 14.06 -12.50
C GLN A 139 -2.72 15.01 -11.67
N ALA A 140 -3.97 15.24 -12.09
CA ALA A 140 -4.93 16.00 -11.28
C ALA A 140 -5.12 15.35 -9.88
N PRO A 141 -5.27 16.14 -8.81
CA PRO A 141 -5.50 15.61 -7.47
C PRO A 141 -6.66 14.62 -7.41
N ILE A 142 -6.50 13.56 -6.61
CA ILE A 142 -7.53 12.53 -6.45
C ILE A 142 -8.54 13.00 -5.41
N SER A 143 -9.79 13.20 -5.84
CA SER A 143 -10.91 13.42 -4.92
C SER A 143 -11.37 12.07 -4.35
N SER A 144 -11.00 11.75 -3.11
CA SER A 144 -11.60 10.65 -2.35
C SER A 144 -12.84 11.14 -1.59
N SER A 145 -13.82 10.26 -1.40
CA SER A 145 -15.04 10.54 -0.63
C SER A 145 -14.82 10.61 0.89
N GLY A 146 -13.60 10.29 1.36
CA GLY A 146 -13.22 10.32 2.76
C GLY A 146 -11.72 10.17 2.96
N GLY A 147 -11.26 10.62 4.13
CA GLY A 147 -9.87 10.50 4.57
C GLY A 147 -8.90 11.47 3.91
N ARG A 148 -7.62 11.28 4.22
CA ARG A 148 -6.51 12.04 3.64
C ARG A 148 -5.43 11.13 3.12
N ARG A 149 -4.62 11.59 2.16
CA ARG A 149 -3.47 10.84 1.67
C ARG A 149 -2.44 10.69 2.79
N ARG A 150 -1.99 9.46 3.00
CA ARG A 150 -1.02 9.08 4.04
C ARG A 150 0.27 8.51 3.46
N VAL A 151 0.19 7.80 2.34
CA VAL A 151 1.39 7.26 1.66
C VAL A 151 1.32 7.58 0.17
N SER A 152 2.43 8.00 -0.40
CA SER A 152 2.70 7.91 -1.84
C SER A 152 3.77 6.85 -2.09
N ILE A 153 3.66 6.14 -3.22
CA ILE A 153 4.59 5.09 -3.63
C ILE A 153 4.92 5.29 -5.10
N TYR A 154 6.18 5.55 -5.41
CA TYR A 154 6.66 5.55 -6.77
C TYR A 154 6.90 4.12 -7.27
N GLY A 155 6.35 3.80 -8.43
CA GLY A 155 6.45 2.45 -9.00
C GLY A 155 7.89 2.01 -9.29
N GLY A 156 8.79 2.96 -9.60
CA GLY A 156 10.22 2.67 -9.80
C GLY A 156 10.90 2.08 -8.56
N ASP A 157 10.48 2.49 -7.35
CA ASP A 157 11.05 1.99 -6.10
C ASP A 157 10.61 0.55 -5.82
N LEU A 158 9.38 0.21 -6.20
CA LEU A 158 8.89 -1.17 -6.17
C LEU A 158 9.68 -2.04 -7.13
N ASP A 159 9.89 -1.59 -8.36
CA ASP A 159 10.65 -2.34 -9.38
C ASP A 159 12.11 -2.58 -8.98
N ALA A 160 12.71 -1.64 -8.24
CA ALA A 160 14.08 -1.77 -7.74
C ALA A 160 14.20 -2.84 -6.65
N SER A 161 13.19 -2.98 -5.79
CA SER A 161 13.15 -3.92 -4.66
C SER A 161 12.59 -5.31 -5.04
N LEU A 162 11.66 -5.37 -6.00
CA LEU A 162 10.98 -6.58 -6.47
C LEU A 162 11.38 -6.94 -7.92
N PRO A 163 12.62 -7.40 -8.16
CA PRO A 163 13.13 -7.60 -9.52
C PRO A 163 12.36 -8.66 -10.34
N ASN A 164 11.66 -9.59 -9.66
CA ASN A 164 10.86 -10.64 -10.31
C ASN A 164 9.42 -10.20 -10.63
N ASN A 165 8.97 -9.05 -10.11
CA ASN A 165 7.60 -8.55 -10.23
C ASN A 165 7.60 -7.08 -10.66
N LYS A 166 8.36 -6.74 -11.70
CA LYS A 166 8.39 -5.38 -12.24
C LYS A 166 7.06 -4.96 -12.85
N GLY A 167 6.81 -3.66 -12.85
CA GLY A 167 5.64 -3.04 -13.44
C GLY A 167 4.36 -3.26 -12.62
N ILE A 168 4.44 -3.43 -11.30
CA ILE A 168 3.21 -3.49 -10.48
C ILE A 168 2.46 -2.15 -10.52
N LEU A 169 3.19 -1.03 -10.51
CA LEU A 169 2.63 0.32 -10.64
C LEU A 169 3.18 1.05 -11.88
N SER A 170 3.88 0.34 -12.78
CA SER A 170 4.67 0.96 -13.87
C SER A 170 5.65 2.01 -13.32
N ASP A 171 5.86 3.09 -14.05
CA ASP A 171 6.45 4.37 -13.68
C ASP A 171 5.44 5.34 -13.01
N GLY A 172 4.30 4.82 -12.53
CA GLY A 172 3.25 5.61 -11.90
C GLY A 172 3.45 5.89 -10.42
N MET A 173 2.44 6.56 -9.84
CA MET A 173 2.35 6.88 -8.42
C MET A 173 1.12 6.21 -7.79
N GLY A 174 1.36 5.39 -6.77
CA GLY A 174 0.35 4.82 -5.90
C GLY A 174 0.08 5.72 -4.69
N TYR A 175 -1.17 5.92 -4.31
CA TYR A 175 -1.56 6.78 -3.18
C TYR A 175 -2.49 6.03 -2.23
N LEU A 176 -2.07 5.88 -0.97
CA LEU A 176 -2.90 5.39 0.11
C LEU A 176 -3.60 6.57 0.79
N PHE A 177 -4.91 6.52 0.85
CA PHE A 177 -5.75 7.37 1.69
C PHE A 177 -6.27 6.56 2.85
N LEU A 178 -6.23 7.10 4.07
CA LEU A 178 -6.86 6.48 5.24
C LEU A 178 -8.01 7.35 5.71
N ASP A 179 -9.11 6.71 6.08
CA ASP A 179 -10.27 7.36 6.67
C ASP A 179 -9.93 7.98 8.03
N ASP A 180 -10.60 9.05 8.45
CA ASP A 180 -10.28 9.74 9.71
C ASP A 180 -10.50 8.84 10.95
N ASP A 181 -11.41 7.87 10.85
CA ASP A 181 -11.77 6.91 11.89
C ASP A 181 -11.14 5.51 11.67
N PHE A 182 -10.10 5.39 10.84
CA PHE A 182 -9.49 4.08 10.50
C PHE A 182 -9.05 3.27 11.73
N LEU A 183 -8.71 3.93 12.84
CA LEU A 183 -8.34 3.30 14.11
C LEU A 183 -9.46 2.46 14.73
N ALA A 184 -10.72 2.83 14.49
CA ALA A 184 -11.88 2.11 15.00
C ALA A 184 -12.28 0.92 14.11
N LYS A 185 -11.63 0.76 12.95
CA LYS A 185 -12.02 -0.19 11.91
C LYS A 185 -11.08 -1.41 11.92
N LYS A 186 -11.68 -2.60 11.90
CA LYS A 186 -10.99 -3.87 11.64
C LYS A 186 -11.64 -4.54 10.44
N GLY A 187 -10.83 -4.97 9.47
CA GLY A 187 -11.27 -5.45 8.18
C GLY A 187 -11.17 -4.39 7.09
N THR A 188 -12.00 -4.53 6.06
CA THR A 188 -12.03 -3.63 4.89
C THR A 188 -12.57 -2.25 5.24
N GLY A 189 -12.29 -1.25 4.40
CA GLY A 189 -12.87 0.09 4.53
C GLY A 189 -12.14 1.00 5.51
N CYS A 190 -10.87 0.70 5.79
CA CYS A 190 -9.98 1.58 6.57
C CYS A 190 -9.39 2.74 5.72
N GLY A 191 -9.62 2.70 4.40
CA GLY A 191 -9.05 3.62 3.45
C GLY A 191 -9.20 3.14 2.01
N SER A 192 -8.54 3.82 1.10
CA SER A 192 -8.54 3.56 -0.33
C SER A 192 -7.13 3.66 -0.91
N PHE A 193 -6.86 2.95 -2.00
CA PHE A 193 -5.59 3.04 -2.72
C PHE A 193 -5.82 3.27 -4.21
N PHE A 194 -5.08 4.23 -4.78
CA PHE A 194 -5.25 4.66 -6.16
C PHE A 194 -3.92 4.70 -6.90
N LEU A 195 -3.96 4.54 -8.23
CA LEU A 195 -2.82 4.66 -9.13
C LEU A 195 -3.03 5.81 -10.12
N GLN A 196 -2.03 6.68 -10.26
CA GLN A 196 -1.86 7.56 -11.41
C GLN A 196 -0.71 7.05 -12.26
N LEU A 197 -0.86 7.13 -13.58
CA LEU A 197 0.18 6.75 -14.55
C LEU A 197 0.64 8.00 -15.30
N GLY A 198 1.91 8.04 -15.72
CA GLY A 198 2.45 9.07 -16.61
C GLY A 198 1.86 9.04 -18.02
#